data_AF-A0A7W1A1X7-F1
#
_entry.id   AF-A0A7W1A1X7-F1
#
_cell.length_a   1.000
_cell.length_b   1.000
_cell.length_c   1.000
_cell.angle_alpha   90.00
_cell.angle_beta   90.00
_cell.angle_gamma   90.00
#
_symmetry.space_group_name_H-M   'P 1'
#
loop_
_entity.id
_entity.type
_entity.pdbx_description
1 polymer ?
#
loop_
_entity_poly.entity_id
_entity_poly.type
_entity_poly.pdbx_seq_one_letter_code
_entity_poly.pdbx_strand_id
1 'polypeptide(L)'
;MTPAARAALLVALLGACSRRAPVTSCSDNLAGAWITDRGERWAILDHRHVLESYPMFDDTRPPNAPAGLEIGPRVIDLERGARRGEVKRRYGQAGIVCVAKTPLRVTSCADDTLELVLADPTPPISFTPCAWGRPEPSRRERWRRE
;
A
#
# COMPACT_ATOMS: atom_id res chain seq x y z
N MET A 1 36.81 -28.53 -22.83
CA MET A 1 36.19 -27.31 -22.28
C MET A 1 37.28 -26.41 -21.75
N THR A 2 37.51 -25.27 -22.40
CA THR A 2 38.55 -24.30 -22.04
C THR A 2 38.20 -23.58 -20.73
N PRO A 3 39.20 -23.23 -19.90
CA PRO A 3 38.98 -22.60 -18.58
C PRO A 3 38.20 -21.27 -18.65
N ALA A 4 38.27 -20.57 -19.78
CA ALA A 4 37.52 -19.34 -20.03
C ALA A 4 35.99 -19.54 -20.04
N ALA A 5 35.49 -20.70 -20.49
CA ALA A 5 34.06 -20.98 -20.55
C ALA A 5 33.45 -21.23 -19.16
N ARG A 6 34.25 -21.67 -18.18
CA ARG A 6 33.80 -21.87 -16.79
C ARG A 6 33.67 -20.56 -16.01
N ALA A 7 34.51 -19.57 -16.30
CA ALA A 7 34.48 -18.27 -15.63
C ALA A 7 33.25 -17.43 -16.04
N ALA A 8 32.85 -17.47 -17.31
CA ALA A 8 31.70 -16.72 -17.82
C ALA A 8 30.35 -17.21 -17.24
N LEU A 9 30.23 -18.52 -16.98
CA LEU A 9 29.00 -19.10 -16.42
C LEU A 9 28.78 -18.71 -14.94
N LEU A 10 29.87 -18.53 -14.17
CA LEU A 10 29.81 -18.13 -12.77
C LEU A 10 29.38 -16.68 -12.58
N VAL A 11 29.75 -15.77 -13.50
CA VAL A 11 29.34 -14.35 -13.44
C VAL A 11 27.86 -14.19 -13.80
N ALA A 12 27.33 -14.97 -14.74
CA ALA A 12 25.92 -14.93 -15.12
C ALA A 12 24.98 -15.45 -14.02
N LEU A 13 25.42 -16.43 -13.21
CA LEU A 13 24.64 -16.96 -12.09
C LEU A 13 24.64 -16.03 -10.86
N LEU A 14 25.67 -15.19 -10.69
CA LEU A 14 25.73 -14.21 -9.60
C LEU A 14 24.89 -12.96 -9.86
N GLY A 15 24.62 -12.61 -11.13
CA GLY A 15 23.76 -11.47 -11.50
C GLY A 15 22.26 -11.74 -11.42
N ALA A 16 21.84 -13.00 -11.38
CA ALA A 16 20.44 -13.41 -11.38
C ALA A 16 19.78 -13.42 -9.98
N CYS A 17 20.57 -13.25 -8.91
CA CYS A 17 20.09 -13.43 -7.55
C CYS A 17 19.59 -12.17 -6.83
N SER A 18 19.61 -10.98 -7.45
CA SER A 18 19.37 -9.73 -6.70
C SER A 18 18.23 -8.83 -7.19
N ARG A 19 17.46 -9.21 -8.22
CA ARG A 19 16.32 -8.38 -8.67
C ARG A 19 15.08 -9.24 -8.83
N ARG A 20 14.04 -8.97 -8.03
CA ARG A 20 12.70 -9.52 -8.26
C ARG A 20 12.28 -9.17 -9.70
N ALA A 21 11.60 -10.10 -10.36
CA ALA A 21 11.05 -9.86 -11.70
C ALA A 21 10.18 -8.59 -11.68
N PRO A 22 10.20 -7.79 -12.76
CA PRO A 22 9.31 -6.63 -12.87
C PRO A 22 7.83 -7.05 -12.77
N VAL A 23 7.02 -6.21 -12.13
CA VAL A 23 5.56 -6.27 -12.09
C VAL A 23 5.01 -5.85 -13.44
N THR A 24 4.73 -6.79 -14.32
CA THR A 24 4.15 -6.52 -15.64
C THR A 24 2.62 -6.48 -15.64
N SER A 25 2.00 -7.04 -14.59
CA SER A 25 0.56 -7.10 -14.41
C SER A 25 0.15 -6.93 -12.95
N CYS A 26 -1.06 -6.40 -12.71
CA CYS A 26 -1.64 -6.33 -11.35
C CYS A 26 -2.03 -7.70 -10.78
N SER A 27 -1.94 -8.77 -11.58
CA SER A 27 -2.04 -10.15 -11.11
C SER A 27 -0.72 -10.71 -10.57
N ASP A 28 0.40 -10.03 -10.82
CA ASP A 28 1.72 -10.47 -10.37
C ASP A 28 1.85 -10.35 -8.84
N ASN A 29 2.97 -10.82 -8.31
CA ASN A 29 3.25 -10.67 -6.89
C ASN A 29 3.63 -9.22 -6.55
N LEU A 30 2.68 -8.48 -5.95
CA LEU A 30 2.89 -7.11 -5.49
C LEU A 30 3.55 -7.02 -4.10
N ALA A 31 3.76 -8.14 -3.40
CA ALA A 31 4.34 -8.13 -2.06
C ALA A 31 5.74 -7.50 -2.02
N GLY A 32 6.07 -6.81 -0.93
CA GLY A 32 7.37 -6.15 -0.73
C GLY A 32 7.25 -4.69 -0.29
N ALA A 33 8.38 -4.00 -0.33
CA ALA A 33 8.50 -2.58 0.00
C ALA A 33 8.19 -1.70 -1.22
N TRP A 34 7.47 -0.61 -0.97
CA TRP A 34 7.11 0.39 -1.96
C TRP A 34 7.26 1.79 -1.38
N ILE A 35 7.69 2.74 -2.20
CA ILE A 35 7.79 4.16 -1.85
C ILE A 35 6.88 4.98 -2.77
N THR A 36 6.12 5.91 -2.19
CA THR A 36 5.28 6.81 -2.97
C THR A 36 6.08 8.02 -3.45
N ASP A 37 5.58 8.75 -4.44
CA ASP A 37 6.21 10.01 -4.87
C ASP A 37 6.28 11.07 -3.74
N ARG A 38 5.49 10.91 -2.68
CA ARG A 38 5.53 11.75 -1.47
C ARG A 38 6.55 11.26 -0.44
N GLY A 39 7.29 10.19 -0.74
CA GLY A 39 8.29 9.60 0.16
C GLY A 39 7.70 8.69 1.25
N GLU A 40 6.40 8.41 1.24
CA GLU A 40 5.80 7.47 2.19
C GLU A 40 6.23 6.05 1.82
N ARG A 41 6.67 5.25 2.81
CA ARG A 41 7.02 3.85 2.59
C ARG A 41 5.90 2.93 3.04
N TRP A 42 5.63 1.92 2.24
CA TRP A 42 4.56 0.95 2.42
C TRP A 42 5.08 -0.47 2.26
N ALA A 43 4.61 -1.37 3.11
CA ALA A 43 4.82 -2.80 3.00
C ALA A 43 3.55 -3.46 2.47
N ILE A 44 3.63 -4.17 1.35
CA ILE A 44 2.54 -5.01 0.83
C ILE A 44 2.80 -6.46 1.24
N LEU A 45 1.80 -7.06 1.90
CA LEU A 45 1.73 -8.46 2.29
C LEU A 45 0.74 -9.22 1.40
N ASP A 46 1.08 -10.46 1.05
CA ASP A 46 0.27 -11.31 0.19
C ASP A 46 -0.49 -12.36 1.00
N HIS A 47 -1.82 -12.20 1.06
CA HIS A 47 -2.74 -13.13 1.72
C HIS A 47 -3.53 -13.97 0.71
N ARG A 48 -2.93 -14.29 -0.44
CA ARG A 48 -3.51 -15.03 -1.57
C ARG A 48 -4.65 -14.29 -2.27
N HIS A 49 -5.78 -14.06 -1.61
CA HIS A 49 -6.96 -13.43 -2.24
C HIS A 49 -6.98 -11.91 -2.08
N VAL A 50 -6.26 -11.40 -1.08
CA VAL A 50 -6.13 -9.99 -0.76
C VAL A 50 -4.65 -9.66 -0.61
N LEU A 51 -4.27 -8.49 -1.10
CA LEU A 51 -3.00 -7.83 -0.84
C LEU A 51 -3.25 -6.76 0.19
N GLU A 52 -2.60 -6.86 1.34
CA GLU A 52 -2.75 -5.90 2.44
C GLU A 52 -1.52 -5.01 2.49
N SER A 53 -1.71 -3.69 2.50
CA SER A 53 -0.61 -2.73 2.55
C SER A 53 -0.66 -1.90 3.83
N TYR A 54 0.51 -1.71 4.44
CA TYR A 54 0.69 -0.96 5.67
C TYR A 54 1.77 0.11 5.52
N PRO A 55 1.61 1.30 6.11
CA PRO A 55 2.68 2.26 6.20
C PRO A 55 3.80 1.68 7.07
N MET A 56 5.05 1.79 6.61
CA MET A 56 6.23 1.30 7.35
C MET A 56 6.60 2.22 8.52
N PHE A 57 6.11 3.46 8.49
CA PHE A 57 6.34 4.46 9.53
C PHE A 57 5.01 4.89 10.13
N ASP A 58 5.07 5.38 11.37
CA ASP A 58 3.89 5.84 12.10
C ASP A 58 3.16 6.95 11.34
N ASP A 59 1.95 6.67 10.89
CA ASP A 59 1.05 7.63 10.29
C ASP A 59 -0.14 7.96 11.20
N THR A 60 -0.17 7.47 12.45
CA THR A 60 -1.27 7.61 13.42
C THR A 60 -1.46 9.05 13.92
N ARG A 61 -0.49 9.93 13.70
CA ARG A 61 -0.54 11.34 14.13
C ARG A 61 -0.46 12.30 12.93
N PRO A 62 -1.51 12.39 12.11
CA PRO A 62 -1.53 13.38 11.03
C PRO A 62 -1.47 14.81 11.62
N PRO A 63 -0.91 15.80 10.88
CA PRO A 63 -0.68 17.16 11.38
C PRO A 63 -1.90 17.87 11.98
N ASN A 64 -3.12 17.45 11.62
CA ASN A 64 -4.38 18.03 12.06
C ASN A 64 -5.26 17.03 12.83
N ALA A 65 -4.65 16.04 13.49
CA ALA A 65 -5.37 15.07 14.32
C ALA A 65 -6.14 15.79 15.46
N PRO A 66 -7.46 15.58 15.59
CA PRO A 66 -8.21 16.10 16.72
C PRO A 66 -7.63 15.62 18.06
N ALA A 67 -7.56 16.51 19.05
CA ALA A 67 -7.12 16.15 20.39
C ALA A 67 -8.06 15.11 21.02
N GLY A 68 -7.49 14.13 21.74
CA GLY A 68 -8.26 13.07 22.39
C GLY A 68 -8.83 12.00 21.46
N LEU A 69 -8.48 12.05 20.16
CA LEU A 69 -8.82 11.02 19.19
C LEU A 69 -7.69 9.98 19.10
N GLU A 70 -8.02 8.72 19.33
CA GLU A 70 -7.13 7.60 19.04
C GLU A 70 -7.25 7.27 17.54
N ILE A 71 -6.12 7.22 16.84
CA ILE A 71 -6.12 6.98 15.40
C ILE A 71 -5.24 5.77 15.11
N GLY A 72 -5.80 4.76 14.46
CA GLY A 72 -5.05 3.61 13.97
C GLY A 72 -4.28 3.94 12.68
N PRO A 73 -3.30 3.10 12.31
CA PRO A 73 -2.61 3.26 11.04
C PRO A 73 -3.55 3.05 9.87
N ARG A 74 -3.21 3.63 8.71
CA ARG A 74 -3.90 3.28 7.47
C ARG A 74 -3.60 1.83 7.08
N VAL A 75 -4.59 1.16 6.52
CA VAL A 75 -4.43 -0.17 5.91
C VAL A 75 -5.08 -0.12 4.54
N ILE A 76 -4.43 -0.65 3.51
CA ILE A 76 -5.03 -0.79 2.19
C ILE A 76 -5.27 -2.26 1.92
N ASP A 77 -6.51 -2.62 1.63
CA ASP A 77 -6.86 -3.94 1.13
C ASP A 77 -7.11 -3.87 -0.37
N LEU A 78 -6.30 -4.56 -1.15
CA LEU A 78 -6.45 -4.70 -2.59
C LEU A 78 -6.89 -6.11 -2.95
N GLU A 79 -8.00 -6.24 -3.68
CA GLU A 79 -8.47 -7.54 -4.17
C GLU A 79 -7.52 -8.09 -5.25
N ARG A 80 -7.02 -9.32 -5.07
CA ARG A 80 -6.13 -9.92 -6.08
C ARG A 80 -6.89 -10.13 -7.40
N GLY A 81 -6.27 -9.70 -8.50
CA GLY A 81 -6.84 -9.83 -9.85
C GLY A 81 -7.94 -8.81 -10.17
N ALA A 82 -8.33 -7.98 -9.21
CA ALA A 82 -9.21 -6.85 -9.43
C ALA A 82 -8.43 -5.54 -9.32
N ARG A 83 -8.79 -4.55 -10.14
CA ARG A 83 -8.17 -3.21 -10.10
C ARG A 83 -8.84 -2.30 -9.06
N ARG A 84 -9.26 -2.86 -7.92
CA ARG A 84 -10.03 -2.17 -6.88
C ARG A 84 -9.70 -2.67 -5.48
N GLY A 85 -9.92 -1.82 -4.49
CA GLY A 85 -9.70 -2.10 -3.08
C GLY A 85 -10.31 -1.01 -2.20
N GLU A 86 -9.90 -1.00 -0.93
CA GLU A 86 -10.29 0.00 0.05
C GLU A 86 -9.09 0.49 0.86
N VAL A 87 -9.05 1.78 1.19
CA VAL A 87 -8.22 2.30 2.27
C VAL A 87 -9.08 2.31 3.54
N LYS A 88 -8.54 1.77 4.63
CA LYS A 88 -9.20 1.63 5.92
C LYS A 88 -8.43 2.37 6.97
N ARG A 89 -9.15 2.93 7.94
CA ARG A 89 -8.54 3.52 9.11
C ARG A 89 -9.47 3.42 10.32
N ARG A 90 -8.88 3.13 11.48
CA ARG A 90 -9.61 3.07 12.75
C ARG A 90 -9.51 4.41 13.47
N TYR A 91 -10.61 4.81 14.06
CA TYR A 91 -10.72 5.98 14.92
C TYR A 91 -11.38 5.56 16.23
N GLY A 92 -10.83 6.00 17.36
CA GLY A 92 -11.30 5.67 18.70
C GLY A 92 -11.56 6.93 19.52
N GLN A 93 -12.69 6.98 20.21
CA GLN A 93 -13.01 8.05 21.16
C GLN A 93 -13.83 7.48 22.31
N ALA A 94 -13.39 7.72 23.55
CA ALA A 94 -14.08 7.29 24.78
C ALA A 94 -14.48 5.80 24.79
N GLY A 95 -13.60 4.92 24.31
CA GLY A 95 -13.85 3.48 24.24
C GLY A 95 -14.73 3.01 23.06
N ILE A 96 -15.22 3.93 22.22
CA ILE A 96 -15.95 3.60 20.99
C ILE A 96 -15.00 3.62 19.80
N VAL A 97 -15.07 2.61 18.94
CA VAL A 97 -14.22 2.47 17.75
C VAL A 97 -15.06 2.51 16.48
N CYS A 98 -14.70 3.39 15.54
CA CYS A 98 -15.26 3.47 14.21
C CYS A 98 -14.19 3.11 13.16
N VAL A 99 -14.59 2.39 12.10
CA VAL A 99 -13.70 2.03 10.99
C VAL A 99 -14.15 2.76 9.74
N ALA A 100 -13.37 3.74 9.32
CA ALA A 100 -13.60 4.47 8.07
C ALA A 100 -13.07 3.65 6.89
N LYS A 101 -13.79 3.71 5.77
CA LYS A 101 -13.41 3.04 4.52
C LYS A 101 -13.59 4.00 3.35
N THR A 102 -12.59 4.07 2.48
CA THR A 102 -12.64 4.84 1.23
C THR A 102 -12.25 3.93 0.06
N PRO A 103 -12.84 4.12 -1.13
CA PRO A 103 -12.51 3.28 -2.28
C PRO A 103 -11.10 3.57 -2.79
N LEU A 104 -10.45 2.53 -3.27
CA LEU A 104 -9.17 2.59 -3.98
C LEU A 104 -9.33 1.88 -5.33
N ARG A 105 -8.66 2.41 -6.35
CA ARG A 105 -8.58 1.79 -7.69
C ARG A 105 -7.15 1.78 -8.19
N VAL A 106 -6.78 0.69 -8.84
CA VAL A 106 -5.50 0.56 -9.53
C VAL A 106 -5.67 1.02 -10.97
N THR A 107 -4.94 2.04 -11.39
CA THR A 107 -5.03 2.55 -12.77
C THR A 107 -4.00 1.88 -13.68
N SER A 108 -2.81 1.55 -13.17
CA SER A 108 -1.79 0.80 -13.89
C SER A 108 -0.88 0.03 -12.93
N CYS A 109 -0.30 -1.08 -13.44
CA CYS A 109 0.82 -1.79 -12.82
C CYS A 109 1.76 -2.18 -13.96
N ALA A 110 2.98 -1.65 -13.93
CA ALA A 110 3.98 -1.95 -14.94
C ALA A 110 5.38 -1.76 -14.34
N ASP A 111 6.31 -2.62 -14.73
CA ASP A 111 7.68 -2.68 -14.25
C ASP A 111 7.80 -2.65 -12.71
N ASP A 112 8.34 -1.60 -12.13
CA ASP A 112 8.45 -1.42 -10.69
C ASP A 112 7.39 -0.45 -10.14
N THR A 113 6.40 -0.09 -10.95
CA THR A 113 5.47 1.00 -10.71
C THR A 113 4.05 0.50 -10.54
N LEU A 114 3.39 1.01 -9.49
CA LEU A 114 1.98 0.84 -9.23
C LEU A 114 1.32 2.23 -9.18
N GLU A 115 0.30 2.47 -10.01
CA GLU A 115 -0.50 3.69 -9.94
C GLU A 115 -1.88 3.42 -9.37
N LEU A 116 -2.26 4.27 -8.42
CA LEU A 116 -3.48 4.16 -7.64
C LEU A 116 -4.27 5.47 -7.71
N VAL A 117 -5.58 5.36 -7.58
CA VAL A 117 -6.48 6.47 -7.23
C VAL A 117 -7.15 6.11 -5.93
N LEU A 118 -6.95 6.94 -4.90
CA LEU A 118 -7.44 6.69 -3.54
C LEU A 118 -7.77 7.99 -2.82
N ALA A 119 -8.59 7.90 -1.77
CA ALA A 119 -8.81 8.98 -0.82
C ALA A 119 -8.38 8.51 0.57
N ASP A 120 -7.83 9.40 1.39
CA ASP A 120 -7.58 9.03 2.79
C ASP A 120 -8.91 9.01 3.56
N PRO A 121 -9.14 8.01 4.41
CA PRO A 121 -10.28 8.03 5.32
C PRO A 121 -10.18 9.22 6.28
N THR A 122 -11.33 9.81 6.62
CA THR A 122 -11.44 10.92 7.58
C THR A 122 -12.05 10.44 8.89
N PRO A 123 -11.75 11.13 10.02
CA PRO A 123 -12.42 10.87 11.28
C PRO A 123 -13.95 10.99 11.15
N PRO A 124 -14.72 10.19 11.91
CA PRO A 124 -16.16 10.35 11.95
C PRO A 124 -16.55 11.69 12.59
N ILE A 125 -17.70 12.23 12.20
CA ILE A 125 -18.32 13.42 12.81
C ILE A 125 -19.14 13.06 14.06
N SER A 126 -19.46 11.78 14.26
CA SER A 126 -20.07 11.24 15.49
C SER A 126 -19.63 9.79 15.69
N PHE A 127 -19.49 9.36 16.95
CA PHE A 127 -19.12 7.99 17.31
C PHE A 127 -20.32 7.11 17.70
N THR A 128 -21.46 7.72 18.05
CA THR A 128 -22.65 6.99 18.53
C THR A 128 -23.91 7.52 17.83
N PRO A 129 -24.32 6.94 16.67
CA PRO A 129 -23.59 5.94 15.89
C PRO A 129 -22.40 6.56 15.16
N CYS A 130 -21.52 5.70 14.62
CA CYS A 130 -20.47 6.14 13.69
C CYS A 130 -21.11 6.85 12.49
N ALA A 131 -20.90 8.16 12.39
CA ALA A 131 -21.38 9.00 11.30
C ALA A 131 -20.20 9.66 10.59
N TRP A 132 -20.24 9.70 9.27
CA TRP A 132 -19.12 10.14 8.44
C TRP A 132 -19.44 11.48 7.78
N GLY A 133 -18.45 12.36 7.77
CA GLY A 133 -18.50 13.58 6.97
C GLY A 133 -18.25 13.29 5.48
N ARG A 134 -17.90 14.33 4.74
CA ARG A 134 -17.43 14.17 3.37
C ARG A 134 -16.05 13.50 3.39
N PRO A 135 -15.79 12.50 2.54
CA PRO A 135 -14.45 11.93 2.40
C PRO A 135 -13.49 12.96 1.80
N GLU A 136 -12.20 12.80 2.06
CA GLU A 136 -11.17 13.57 1.35
C GLU A 136 -11.31 13.37 -0.17
N PRO A 137 -10.93 14.37 -0.99
CA PRO A 137 -10.85 14.20 -2.42
C PRO A 137 -9.94 13.03 -2.80
N SER A 138 -10.34 12.25 -3.78
CA SER A 138 -9.45 11.24 -4.36
C SER A 138 -8.25 11.91 -5.03
N ARG A 139 -7.08 11.31 -4.87
CA ARG A 139 -5.85 11.70 -5.53
C ARG A 139 -5.28 10.52 -6.32
N ARG A 140 -4.50 10.84 -7.36
CA ARG A 140 -3.62 9.85 -7.98
C ARG A 140 -2.35 9.74 -7.14
N GLU A 141 -1.89 8.52 -6.95
CA GLU A 141 -0.65 8.23 -6.26
C GLU A 141 0.16 7.22 -7.06
N ARG A 142 1.46 7.46 -7.20
CA ARG A 142 2.39 6.57 -7.88
C ARG A 142 3.35 6.00 -6.85
N TRP A 143 3.47 4.68 -6.86
CA TRP A 143 4.30 3.89 -5.97
C TRP A 143 5.39 3.23 -6.81
N ARG A 144 6.62 3.24 -6.33
CA ARG A 144 7.76 2.52 -6.90
C ARG A 144 8.23 1.46 -5.93
N ARG A 145 8.60 0.29 -6.43
CA ARG A 145 9.17 -0.78 -5.63
C ARG A 145 10.57 -0.38 -5.16
N GLU A 146 10.88 -0.64 -3.88
CA GLU A 146 12.24 -0.52 -3.33
C GLU A 146 13.05 -1.82 -3.47
#